data_AF-A0A093YMK9-F1
#
_entry.id   AF-A0A093YMK9-F1
#
_cell.length_a   1.000
_cell.length_b   1.000
_cell.length_c   1.000
_cell.angle_alpha   90.00
_cell.angle_beta   90.00
_cell.angle_gamma   90.00
#
_symmetry.space_group_name_H-M   'P 1'
#
loop_
_entity.id
_entity.type
_entity.pdbx_description
1 polymer ?
#
loop_
_entity_poly.entity_id
_entity_poly.type
_entity_poly.pdbx_seq_one_letter_code
_entity_poly.pdbx_strand_id
1 'polypeptide(L)'
;DLARAEASKRSACFARSHDAYSAGDGAAAKQLSDEGKAHAAKMAQYNKQASDFIFRENNAEGKVPADTIDLHGQFVEEAEDIVEERIKYARSTGQTHLHVIVGKGNHSPGHIQKIKPRVEKVCQELGLQYNTEPNEGVLYVNLQGGAPVRPPQQGVPGGAGGYPGGQQHGGQQHGGQQHGGQQQHGGQQQQGGQGEIEKLALKMLPKVLRKLEKACCVMM
;
A
#
# COMPACT_ATOMS: atom_id res chain seq x y z
N ASP A 1 17.78 -0.48 -6.82
CA ASP A 1 18.37 0.79 -7.33
C ASP A 1 18.20 1.04 -8.82
N LEU A 2 18.24 0.03 -9.70
CA LEU A 2 18.13 0.21 -11.16
C LEU A 2 16.83 0.90 -11.62
N ALA A 3 15.65 0.45 -11.16
CA ALA A 3 14.38 1.08 -11.53
C ALA A 3 14.29 2.55 -11.11
N ARG A 4 14.83 2.89 -9.93
CA ARG A 4 14.87 4.28 -9.44
C ARG A 4 15.78 5.14 -10.30
N ALA A 5 16.94 4.61 -10.71
CA ALA A 5 17.85 5.32 -11.61
C ALA A 5 17.19 5.61 -12.97
N GLU A 6 16.49 4.63 -13.56
CA GLU A 6 15.75 4.84 -14.81
C GLU A 6 14.56 5.80 -14.62
N ALA A 7 13.91 5.81 -13.46
CA ALA A 7 12.86 6.79 -13.14
C ALA A 7 13.42 8.23 -13.11
N SER A 8 14.60 8.44 -12.51
CA SER A 8 15.25 9.76 -12.49
C SER A 8 15.61 10.23 -13.91
N LYS A 9 16.18 9.35 -14.74
CA LYS A 9 16.48 9.66 -16.15
C LYS A 9 15.22 10.00 -16.95
N ARG A 10 14.17 9.18 -16.81
CA ARG A 10 12.86 9.42 -17.42
C ARG A 10 12.32 10.82 -17.09
N SER A 11 12.31 11.17 -15.81
CA SER A 11 11.82 12.48 -15.35
C SER A 11 12.65 13.63 -15.92
N ALA A 12 13.98 13.48 -15.97
CA ALA A 12 14.86 14.48 -16.57
C ALA A 12 14.61 14.66 -18.08
N CYS A 13 14.44 13.56 -18.83
CA CYS A 13 14.12 13.61 -20.26
C CYS A 13 12.78 14.32 -20.51
N PHE A 14 11.74 14.01 -19.74
CA PHE A 14 10.42 14.65 -19.92
C PHE A 14 10.42 16.12 -19.51
N ALA A 15 11.15 16.51 -18.47
CA ALA A 15 11.33 17.92 -18.13
C ALA A 15 11.98 18.70 -19.29
N ARG A 16 13.10 18.20 -19.80
CA ARG A 16 13.80 18.82 -20.94
C ARG A 16 12.98 18.80 -22.22
N SER A 17 12.20 17.74 -22.46
CA SER A 17 11.28 17.65 -23.60
C SER A 17 10.22 18.76 -23.54
N HIS A 18 9.68 19.02 -22.35
CA HIS A 18 8.71 20.09 -22.13
C HIS A 18 9.34 21.48 -22.32
N ASP A 19 10.56 21.69 -21.85
CA ASP A 19 11.30 22.95 -22.05
C ASP A 19 11.55 23.20 -23.54
N ALA A 20 12.03 22.18 -24.28
CA ALA A 20 12.28 22.27 -25.72
C ALA A 20 10.98 22.57 -26.51
N TYR A 21 9.87 21.92 -26.14
CA TYR A 21 8.57 22.19 -26.74
C TYR A 21 8.14 23.64 -26.50
N SER A 22 8.30 24.14 -25.26
CA SER A 22 7.96 25.51 -24.88
C SER A 22 8.84 26.55 -25.58
N ALA A 23 10.07 26.18 -25.95
CA ALA A 23 10.98 26.99 -26.75
C ALA A 23 10.70 26.92 -28.26
N GLY A 24 9.72 26.12 -28.70
CA GLY A 24 9.37 25.93 -30.12
C GLY A 24 10.25 24.92 -30.87
N ASP A 25 11.17 24.23 -30.18
CA ASP A 25 12.00 23.18 -30.77
C ASP A 25 11.29 21.82 -30.68
N GLY A 26 10.37 21.60 -31.61
CA GLY A 26 9.60 20.35 -31.68
C GLY A 26 10.45 19.12 -31.98
N ALA A 27 11.56 19.27 -32.70
CA ALA A 27 12.43 18.15 -33.05
C ALA A 27 13.19 17.65 -31.82
N ALA A 28 13.81 18.55 -31.06
CA ALA A 28 14.46 18.21 -29.80
C ALA A 28 13.44 17.69 -28.77
N ALA A 29 12.26 18.31 -28.68
CA ALA A 29 11.19 17.84 -27.81
C ALA A 29 10.80 16.38 -28.10
N LYS A 30 10.65 16.01 -29.38
CA LYS A 30 10.32 14.64 -29.80
C LYS A 30 11.42 13.65 -29.44
N GLN A 31 12.69 13.99 -29.72
CA GLN A 31 13.82 13.12 -29.40
C GLN A 31 13.90 12.85 -27.89
N LEU A 32 13.80 13.88 -27.06
CA LEU A 32 13.81 13.76 -25.60
C LEU A 32 12.59 12.99 -25.08
N SER A 33 11.43 13.15 -25.72
CA SER A 33 10.23 12.36 -25.38
C SER A 33 10.43 10.87 -25.66
N ASP A 34 11.03 10.51 -26.80
CA ASP A 34 11.30 9.12 -27.16
C ASP A 34 12.35 8.49 -26.23
N GLU A 35 13.40 9.24 -25.87
CA GLU A 35 14.38 8.80 -24.86
C GLU A 35 13.71 8.60 -23.50
N GLY A 36 12.84 9.53 -23.08
CA GLY A 36 12.04 9.39 -21.87
C GLY A 36 11.18 8.12 -21.88
N LYS A 37 10.53 7.81 -23.01
CA LYS A 37 9.76 6.56 -23.17
C LYS A 37 10.65 5.32 -23.09
N ALA A 38 11.86 5.34 -23.64
CA ALA A 38 12.80 4.23 -23.53
C ALA A 38 13.21 3.98 -22.07
N HIS A 39 13.47 5.05 -21.29
CA HIS A 39 13.72 4.93 -19.84
C HIS A 39 12.49 4.45 -19.07
N ALA A 40 11.29 4.87 -19.45
CA ALA A 40 10.05 4.37 -18.86
C ALA A 40 9.88 2.86 -19.07
N ALA A 41 10.18 2.37 -20.28
CA ALA A 41 10.14 0.94 -20.60
C ALA A 41 11.14 0.13 -19.78
N LYS A 42 12.40 0.59 -19.67
CA LYS A 42 13.43 -0.07 -18.84
C LYS A 42 13.06 -0.08 -17.35
N MET A 43 12.55 1.04 -16.83
CA MET A 43 12.05 1.11 -15.47
C MET A 43 10.94 0.07 -15.23
N ALA A 44 9.97 -0.02 -16.15
CA ALA A 44 8.89 -1.00 -16.06
C ALA A 44 9.42 -2.44 -16.07
N GLN A 45 10.40 -2.75 -16.91
CA GLN A 45 11.06 -4.07 -16.94
C GLN A 45 11.72 -4.43 -15.60
N TYR A 46 12.51 -3.52 -15.02
CA TYR A 46 13.16 -3.77 -13.73
C TYR A 46 12.17 -3.91 -12.59
N ASN A 47 11.12 -3.10 -12.61
CA ASN A 47 10.03 -3.19 -11.67
C ASN A 47 9.31 -4.54 -11.77
N LYS A 48 9.01 -5.00 -12.98
CA LYS A 48 8.41 -6.32 -13.21
C LYS A 48 9.29 -7.44 -12.67
N GLN A 49 10.59 -7.42 -12.98
CA GLN A 49 11.53 -8.42 -12.47
C GLN A 49 11.56 -8.47 -10.94
N ALA A 50 11.53 -7.30 -10.28
CA ALA A 50 11.46 -7.23 -8.82
C ALA A 50 10.13 -7.77 -8.29
N SER A 51 9.02 -7.43 -8.94
CA SER A 51 7.68 -7.92 -8.59
C SER A 51 7.61 -9.44 -8.69
N ASP A 52 8.02 -10.01 -9.83
CA ASP A 52 8.04 -11.44 -10.09
C ASP A 52 8.88 -12.20 -9.04
N PHE A 53 10.02 -11.63 -8.65
CA PHE A 53 10.87 -12.19 -7.60
C PHE A 53 10.18 -12.16 -6.24
N ILE A 54 9.61 -11.02 -5.83
CA ILE A 54 8.90 -10.86 -4.56
C ILE A 54 7.72 -11.83 -4.47
N PHE A 55 6.90 -11.90 -5.51
CA PHE A 55 5.76 -12.81 -5.56
C PHE A 55 6.19 -14.26 -5.37
N ARG A 56 7.24 -14.69 -6.08
CA ARG A 56 7.76 -16.06 -5.95
C ARG A 56 8.28 -16.34 -4.55
N GLU A 57 9.05 -15.43 -3.97
CA GLU A 57 9.62 -15.60 -2.63
C GLU A 57 8.54 -15.61 -1.54
N ASN A 58 7.50 -14.78 -1.68
CA ASN A 58 6.40 -14.72 -0.72
C ASN A 58 5.51 -15.95 -0.76
N ASN A 59 5.32 -16.53 -1.96
CA ASN A 59 4.48 -17.70 -2.19
C ASN A 59 5.31 -19.00 -2.31
N ALA A 60 6.58 -18.97 -1.93
CA ALA A 60 7.40 -20.17 -1.89
C ALA A 60 6.84 -21.18 -0.88
N GLU A 61 7.11 -22.46 -1.10
CA GLU A 61 6.60 -23.54 -0.26
C GLU A 61 6.94 -23.29 1.22
N GLY A 62 5.91 -23.34 2.07
CA GLY A 62 6.03 -23.12 3.52
C GLY A 62 6.08 -21.66 3.98
N LYS A 63 6.06 -20.67 3.08
CA LYS A 63 6.00 -19.24 3.46
C LYS A 63 4.61 -18.78 3.85
N VAL A 64 3.62 -19.24 3.11
CA VAL A 64 2.21 -19.00 3.38
C VAL A 64 1.45 -20.33 3.41
N PRO A 65 0.34 -20.42 4.15
CA PRO A 65 -0.55 -21.58 4.10
C PRO A 65 -1.05 -21.88 2.68
N ALA A 66 -1.39 -23.13 2.40
CA ALA A 66 -1.80 -23.57 1.06
C ALA A 66 -3.09 -22.88 0.55
N ASP A 67 -3.97 -22.48 1.46
CA ASP A 67 -5.19 -21.70 1.26
C ASP A 67 -4.93 -20.18 1.23
N THR A 68 -3.67 -19.75 1.14
CA THR A 68 -3.28 -18.34 1.14
C THR A 68 -2.50 -18.00 -0.14
N ILE A 69 -2.71 -16.79 -0.65
CA ILE A 69 -1.88 -16.19 -1.70
C ILE A 69 -1.45 -14.79 -1.28
N ASP A 70 -0.17 -14.50 -1.49
CA ASP A 70 0.42 -13.21 -1.17
C ASP A 70 0.69 -12.38 -2.43
N LEU A 71 -0.07 -11.30 -2.58
CA LEU A 71 0.01 -10.34 -3.68
C LEU A 71 0.69 -9.04 -3.26
N HIS A 72 1.23 -8.95 -2.03
CA HIS A 72 1.87 -7.72 -1.61
C HIS A 72 3.07 -7.40 -2.50
N GLY A 73 3.16 -6.13 -2.92
CA GLY A 73 4.24 -5.67 -3.80
C GLY A 73 3.99 -5.88 -5.29
N GLN A 74 2.88 -6.53 -5.68
CA GLN A 74 2.50 -6.70 -7.09
C GLN A 74 1.98 -5.41 -7.73
N PHE A 75 2.09 -5.33 -9.06
CA PHE A 75 1.35 -4.33 -9.82
C PHE A 75 -0.15 -4.62 -9.77
N VAL A 76 -0.95 -3.56 -9.90
CA VAL A 76 -2.40 -3.61 -9.71
C VAL A 76 -3.05 -4.54 -10.72
N GLU A 77 -2.62 -4.44 -11.98
CA GLU A 77 -3.09 -5.24 -13.10
C GLU A 77 -2.68 -6.71 -12.93
N GLU A 78 -1.42 -6.98 -12.57
CA GLU A 78 -0.93 -8.34 -12.35
C GLU A 78 -1.64 -9.03 -11.17
N ALA A 79 -1.92 -8.28 -10.09
CA ALA A 79 -2.61 -8.82 -8.93
C ALA A 79 -4.06 -9.22 -9.24
N GLU A 80 -4.74 -8.51 -10.16
CA GLU A 80 -6.10 -8.83 -10.62
C GLU A 80 -6.12 -10.18 -11.35
N ASP A 81 -5.22 -10.35 -12.32
CA ASP A 81 -5.11 -11.60 -13.10
C ASP A 81 -4.73 -12.79 -12.20
N ILE A 82 -3.70 -12.62 -11.35
CA ILE A 82 -3.22 -13.69 -10.46
C ILE A 82 -4.31 -14.15 -9.48
N VAL A 83 -5.06 -13.22 -8.88
CA VAL A 83 -6.10 -13.61 -7.90
C VAL A 83 -7.28 -14.31 -8.58
N GLU A 84 -7.67 -13.86 -9.77
CA GLU A 84 -8.74 -14.49 -10.53
C GLU A 84 -8.38 -15.95 -10.87
N GLU A 85 -7.17 -16.18 -11.39
CA GLU A 85 -6.67 -17.53 -11.69
C GLU A 85 -6.59 -18.40 -10.43
N ARG A 86 -6.06 -17.86 -9.33
CA ARG A 86 -5.94 -18.59 -8.06
C ARG A 86 -7.30 -18.99 -7.50
N ILE A 87 -8.31 -18.11 -7.59
CA ILE A 87 -9.69 -18.38 -7.17
C ILE A 87 -10.31 -19.49 -8.04
N LYS A 88 -10.18 -19.41 -9.37
CA LYS A 88 -10.69 -20.44 -10.30
C LYS A 88 -10.05 -21.80 -9.99
N TYR A 89 -8.74 -21.82 -9.80
CA TYR A 89 -8.01 -23.03 -9.40
C TYR A 89 -8.50 -23.58 -8.05
N ALA A 90 -8.63 -22.71 -7.03
CA ALA A 90 -9.12 -23.10 -5.71
C ALA A 90 -10.48 -23.79 -5.78
N ARG A 91 -11.42 -23.20 -6.53
CA ARG A 91 -12.76 -23.76 -6.74
C ARG A 91 -12.71 -25.10 -7.47
N SER A 92 -11.89 -25.21 -8.51
CA SER A 92 -11.76 -26.45 -9.29
C SER A 92 -11.17 -27.61 -8.48
N THR A 93 -10.39 -27.30 -7.45
CA THR A 93 -9.76 -28.28 -6.54
C THR A 93 -10.56 -28.52 -5.25
N GLY A 94 -11.76 -27.93 -5.14
CA GLY A 94 -12.65 -28.13 -3.99
C GLY A 94 -12.28 -27.34 -2.73
N GLN A 95 -11.39 -26.35 -2.81
CA GLN A 95 -11.11 -25.46 -1.69
C GLN A 95 -12.35 -24.63 -1.36
N THR A 96 -12.60 -24.42 -0.07
CA THR A 96 -13.80 -23.71 0.41
C THR A 96 -13.55 -22.22 0.67
N HIS A 97 -12.31 -21.83 0.89
CA HIS A 97 -11.89 -20.47 1.19
C HIS A 97 -10.52 -20.17 0.60
N LEU A 98 -10.21 -18.88 0.50
CA LEU A 98 -8.90 -18.36 0.10
C LEU A 98 -8.59 -17.11 0.92
N HIS A 99 -7.39 -17.03 1.47
CA HIS A 99 -6.85 -15.82 2.09
C HIS A 99 -5.98 -15.08 1.09
N VAL A 100 -6.25 -13.80 0.87
CA VAL A 100 -5.52 -12.97 -0.09
C VAL A 100 -4.83 -11.84 0.65
N ILE A 101 -3.50 -11.89 0.73
CA ILE A 101 -2.69 -10.83 1.33
C ILE A 101 -2.46 -9.77 0.25
N VAL A 102 -2.99 -8.57 0.47
CA VAL A 102 -2.88 -7.42 -0.44
C VAL A 102 -1.91 -6.36 0.08
N GLY A 103 -1.46 -6.51 1.33
CA GLY A 103 -0.57 -5.61 2.02
C GLY A 103 -1.27 -4.36 2.56
N LYS A 104 -0.63 -3.70 3.54
CA LYS A 104 -1.20 -2.54 4.27
C LYS A 104 -1.04 -1.21 3.56
N GLY A 105 -0.33 -1.19 2.42
CA GLY A 105 -0.06 0.05 1.68
C GLY A 105 1.09 0.90 2.23
N ASN A 106 1.76 0.51 3.32
CA ASN A 106 2.83 1.30 3.97
C ASN A 106 3.98 1.74 3.03
N HIS A 107 4.26 0.98 1.99
CA HIS A 107 5.35 1.27 1.03
C HIS A 107 4.85 1.81 -0.31
N SER A 108 3.53 1.99 -0.45
CA SER A 108 2.95 2.54 -1.66
C SER A 108 3.03 4.07 -1.65
N PRO A 109 3.15 4.73 -2.83
CA PRO A 109 3.05 6.18 -2.91
C PRO A 109 1.72 6.66 -2.34
N GLY A 110 1.77 7.48 -1.28
CA GLY A 110 0.59 8.01 -0.60
C GLY A 110 -0.05 7.06 0.43
N HIS A 111 0.58 5.94 0.78
CA HIS A 111 0.06 4.96 1.74
C HIS A 111 -1.30 4.33 1.34
N ILE A 112 -1.52 4.17 0.02
CA ILE A 112 -2.77 3.67 -0.57
C ILE A 112 -2.69 2.18 -0.87
N GLN A 113 -3.63 1.38 -0.33
CA GLN A 113 -3.81 -0.03 -0.68
C GLN A 113 -4.43 -0.18 -2.08
N LYS A 114 -3.64 -0.07 -3.14
CA LYS A 114 -4.15 -0.11 -4.53
C LYS A 114 -4.65 -1.49 -4.98
N ILE A 115 -4.11 -2.56 -4.38
CA ILE A 115 -4.46 -3.95 -4.74
C ILE A 115 -5.82 -4.34 -4.16
N LYS A 116 -6.13 -3.88 -2.93
CA LYS A 116 -7.37 -4.22 -2.23
C LYS A 116 -8.63 -3.99 -3.10
N PRO A 117 -8.87 -2.81 -3.68
CA PRO A 117 -10.05 -2.58 -4.54
C PRO A 117 -10.13 -3.51 -5.76
N ARG A 118 -8.99 -4.01 -6.28
CA ARG A 118 -8.99 -4.95 -7.41
C ARG A 118 -9.42 -6.34 -6.99
N VAL A 119 -8.91 -6.83 -5.86
CA VAL A 119 -9.34 -8.12 -5.32
C VAL A 119 -10.82 -8.10 -4.96
N GLU A 120 -11.30 -6.99 -4.38
CA GLU A 120 -12.74 -6.79 -4.08
C GLU A 120 -13.59 -6.85 -5.35
N LYS A 121 -13.14 -6.18 -6.43
CA LYS A 121 -13.80 -6.23 -7.74
C LYS A 121 -13.87 -7.66 -8.29
N VAL A 122 -12.77 -8.40 -8.30
CA VAL A 122 -12.75 -9.80 -8.77
C VAL A 122 -13.70 -10.68 -7.96
N CYS A 123 -13.75 -10.50 -6.62
CA CYS A 123 -14.70 -11.22 -5.79
C CYS A 123 -16.15 -10.92 -6.18
N GLN A 124 -16.48 -9.65 -6.43
CA GLN A 124 -17.83 -9.24 -6.86
C GLN A 124 -18.19 -9.82 -8.23
N GLU A 125 -17.28 -9.77 -9.21
CA GLU A 125 -17.49 -10.32 -10.56
C GLU A 125 -17.70 -11.83 -10.54
N LEU A 126 -17.06 -12.54 -9.60
CA LEU A 126 -17.20 -13.98 -9.42
C LEU A 126 -18.35 -14.38 -8.49
N GLY A 127 -19.12 -13.41 -7.95
CA GLY A 127 -20.23 -13.68 -7.03
C GLY A 127 -19.80 -14.22 -5.67
N LEU A 128 -18.60 -13.86 -5.21
CA LEU A 128 -18.00 -14.33 -3.97
C LEU A 128 -18.16 -13.31 -2.85
N GLN A 129 -18.43 -13.79 -1.64
CA GLN A 129 -18.41 -12.94 -0.45
C GLN A 129 -17.02 -12.96 0.17
N TYR A 130 -16.61 -11.81 0.69
CA TYR A 130 -15.33 -11.65 1.37
C TYR A 130 -15.50 -10.82 2.66
N ASN A 131 -14.55 -10.99 3.57
CA ASN A 131 -14.40 -10.14 4.75
C ASN A 131 -12.98 -9.60 4.82
N THR A 132 -12.80 -8.40 5.37
CA THR A 132 -11.49 -7.79 5.56
C THR A 132 -11.56 -6.78 6.68
N GLU A 133 -10.55 -6.77 7.55
CA GLU A 133 -10.39 -5.67 8.50
C GLU A 133 -9.69 -4.50 7.78
N PRO A 134 -10.10 -3.23 8.01
CA PRO A 134 -9.62 -2.08 7.24
C PRO A 134 -8.09 -1.95 7.10
N ASN A 135 -7.32 -2.41 8.09
CA ASN A 135 -5.87 -2.21 8.19
C ASN A 135 -5.04 -3.50 8.27
N GLU A 136 -5.66 -4.67 8.11
CA GLU A 136 -4.95 -5.94 8.26
C GLU A 136 -4.14 -6.29 6.99
N GLY A 137 -4.60 -5.82 5.83
CA GLY A 137 -3.98 -6.09 4.54
C GLY A 137 -4.25 -7.51 4.03
N VAL A 138 -5.32 -8.15 4.53
CA VAL A 138 -5.75 -9.50 4.15
C VAL A 138 -7.26 -9.50 3.86
N LEU A 139 -7.66 -10.24 2.83
CA LEU A 139 -9.06 -10.54 2.51
C LEU A 139 -9.32 -12.04 2.72
N TYR A 140 -10.43 -12.33 3.40
CA TYR A 140 -10.92 -13.68 3.66
C TYR A 140 -12.07 -13.97 2.69
N VAL A 141 -11.82 -14.77 1.66
CA VAL A 141 -12.78 -15.04 0.57
C VAL A 141 -13.42 -16.40 0.78
N ASN A 142 -14.77 -16.46 0.74
CA ASN A 142 -15.49 -17.74 0.69
C ASN A 142 -15.74 -18.12 -0.77
N LEU A 143 -15.21 -19.27 -1.18
CA LEU A 143 -15.25 -19.78 -2.55
C LEU A 143 -16.56 -20.52 -2.89
N GLN A 144 -17.40 -20.78 -1.90
CA GLN A 144 -18.70 -21.45 -2.01
C GLN A 144 -19.87 -20.46 -2.16
N GLY A 145 -19.61 -19.14 -2.13
CA GLY A 145 -20.64 -18.10 -2.25
C GLY A 145 -21.43 -17.80 -0.97
N GLY A 146 -21.11 -18.49 0.14
CA GLY A 146 -21.66 -18.23 1.48
C GLY A 146 -20.89 -17.14 2.24
N ALA A 147 -21.23 -16.94 3.52
CA ALA A 147 -20.58 -15.95 4.38
C ALA A 147 -19.05 -16.18 4.49
N PRO A 148 -18.23 -15.12 4.52
CA PRO A 148 -16.77 -15.23 4.57
C PRO A 148 -16.26 -16.04 5.77
N VAL A 149 -15.36 -16.99 5.53
CA VAL A 149 -14.73 -17.82 6.56
C VAL A 149 -13.50 -17.10 7.07
N ARG A 150 -13.50 -16.68 8.34
CA ARG A 150 -12.27 -16.22 9.02
C ARG A 150 -11.54 -17.44 9.59
N PRO A 151 -10.21 -17.48 9.58
CA PRO A 151 -9.48 -18.48 10.35
C PRO A 151 -9.88 -18.33 11.83
N PRO A 152 -10.00 -19.44 12.58
CA PRO A 152 -10.28 -19.37 14.00
C PRO A 152 -9.20 -18.51 14.67
N GLN A 153 -9.61 -17.40 15.29
CA GLN A 153 -8.71 -16.60 16.11
C GLN A 153 -8.12 -17.55 17.16
N GLN A 154 -6.81 -17.76 17.12
CA GLN A 154 -6.11 -18.51 18.16
C GLN A 154 -6.33 -17.73 19.46
N GLY A 155 -7.28 -18.21 20.25
CA GLY A 155 -7.63 -17.65 21.54
C GLY A 155 -6.39 -17.61 22.41
N VAL A 156 -6.09 -16.42 22.91
CA VAL A 156 -5.22 -16.24 24.07
C VAL A 156 -5.81 -17.11 25.20
N PRO A 157 -5.07 -18.06 25.80
CA PRO A 157 -5.59 -18.85 26.90
C PRO A 157 -5.67 -17.96 28.13
N GLY A 158 -6.86 -17.44 28.44
CA GLY A 158 -7.06 -16.69 29.67
C GLY A 158 -8.47 -16.11 29.78
N GLY A 159 -9.30 -16.76 30.58
CA GLY A 159 -10.54 -16.16 31.10
C GLY A 159 -11.76 -17.03 30.94
N ALA A 160 -11.94 -17.98 31.85
CA ALA A 160 -13.22 -18.60 32.11
C ALA A 160 -14.28 -17.53 32.46
N GLY A 161 -15.46 -17.63 31.87
CA GLY A 161 -16.60 -16.77 32.19
C GLY A 161 -17.74 -16.97 31.21
N GLY A 162 -18.47 -18.07 31.36
CA GLY A 162 -19.67 -18.33 30.57
C GLY A 162 -20.88 -17.55 31.07
N TYR A 163 -21.75 -17.12 30.14
CA TYR A 163 -23.18 -16.95 30.35
C TYR A 163 -23.91 -17.14 29.01
N PRO A 164 -25.05 -17.88 28.95
CA PRO A 164 -25.81 -18.14 27.73
C PRO A 164 -27.06 -17.26 27.59
N GLY A 165 -27.46 -16.99 26.35
CA GLY A 165 -28.89 -16.91 25.93
C GLY A 165 -29.53 -15.54 25.71
N GLY A 166 -30.30 -15.42 24.61
CA GLY A 166 -31.64 -14.80 24.63
C GLY A 166 -31.86 -13.42 23.98
N GLN A 167 -32.26 -13.41 22.71
CA GLN A 167 -33.54 -12.90 22.16
C GLN A 167 -34.15 -11.53 22.61
N GLN A 168 -34.25 -10.59 21.64
CA GLN A 168 -35.42 -9.78 21.21
C GLN A 168 -36.07 -8.67 22.10
N HIS A 169 -36.58 -7.63 21.40
CA HIS A 169 -37.41 -6.45 21.80
C HIS A 169 -36.63 -5.28 22.44
N GLY A 170 -36.80 -3.99 22.09
CA GLY A 170 -37.97 -3.25 21.64
C GLY A 170 -38.47 -2.37 22.80
N GLY A 171 -38.33 -1.04 22.75
CA GLY A 171 -38.89 -0.17 23.80
C GLY A 171 -38.32 1.24 23.89
N GLN A 172 -39.22 2.20 24.03
CA GLN A 172 -39.10 3.65 23.97
C GLN A 172 -38.87 4.30 25.37
N GLN A 173 -38.16 5.44 25.36
CA GLN A 173 -38.51 6.73 26.01
C GLN A 173 -38.28 7.00 27.53
N HIS A 174 -38.11 8.31 27.82
CA HIS A 174 -37.97 9.07 29.07
C HIS A 174 -36.53 9.17 29.64
N GLY A 175 -35.96 10.33 29.99
CA GLY A 175 -36.45 11.68 30.27
C GLY A 175 -35.83 12.15 31.60
N GLY A 176 -35.07 13.25 31.63
CA GLY A 176 -34.48 13.76 32.88
C GLY A 176 -33.57 14.99 32.69
N GLN A 177 -33.81 16.02 33.50
CA GLN A 177 -33.39 17.42 33.38
C GLN A 177 -32.02 17.77 33.99
N GLN A 178 -31.42 18.83 33.40
CA GLN A 178 -30.68 19.98 33.98
C GLN A 178 -29.65 19.78 35.09
N HIS A 179 -28.49 20.44 34.92
CA HIS A 179 -28.06 21.55 35.78
C HIS A 179 -26.93 22.35 35.08
N GLY A 180 -27.00 23.68 35.19
CA GLY A 180 -26.12 24.64 34.51
C GLY A 180 -24.87 25.04 35.31
N GLY A 181 -23.99 25.78 34.65
CA GLY A 181 -22.78 26.35 35.26
C GLY A 181 -21.97 27.18 34.27
N GLN A 182 -22.16 28.49 34.37
CA GLN A 182 -21.65 29.61 33.59
C GLN A 182 -20.12 29.80 33.73
N GLN A 183 -19.42 30.20 32.66
CA GLN A 183 -18.43 31.29 32.72
C GLN A 183 -17.99 31.77 31.33
N GLN A 184 -18.02 33.08 31.17
CA GLN A 184 -17.76 33.87 29.98
C GLN A 184 -16.60 34.81 30.33
N HIS A 185 -15.54 34.86 29.52
CA HIS A 185 -14.64 36.00 29.43
C HIS A 185 -14.02 36.00 28.03
N GLY A 186 -14.14 37.14 27.34
CA GLY A 186 -13.73 37.32 25.94
C GLY A 186 -12.36 37.98 25.78
N GLY A 187 -12.04 38.27 24.51
CA GLY A 187 -11.11 39.35 24.14
C GLY A 187 -9.90 38.98 23.26
N GLN A 188 -10.04 39.26 21.96
CA GLN A 188 -9.06 39.90 21.04
C GLN A 188 -7.79 39.20 20.48
N GLN A 189 -7.80 39.13 19.12
CA GLN A 189 -6.82 39.62 18.13
C GLN A 189 -5.34 39.16 18.09
N GLN A 190 -5.04 38.37 17.04
CA GLN A 190 -4.14 38.65 15.88
C GLN A 190 -2.67 39.08 16.12
N GLN A 191 -1.71 38.20 15.74
CA GLN A 191 -0.62 38.41 14.74
C GLN A 191 0.63 37.53 15.00
N GLY A 192 1.09 36.85 13.95
CA GLY A 192 2.50 36.79 13.48
C GLY A 192 3.58 36.12 14.33
N GLY A 193 4.30 35.15 13.75
CA GLY A 193 5.59 34.69 14.31
C GLY A 193 6.16 33.38 13.76
N GLN A 194 6.33 33.28 12.45
CA GLN A 194 7.27 32.32 11.85
C GLN A 194 8.69 32.68 12.31
N GLY A 195 9.46 31.76 12.91
CA GLY A 195 10.84 32.09 13.30
C GLY A 195 11.72 31.06 14.04
N GLU A 196 11.28 29.83 14.33
CA GLU A 196 12.05 28.94 15.23
C GLU A 196 12.19 27.49 14.73
N ILE A 197 12.17 27.24 13.42
CA ILE A 197 12.54 25.90 12.85
C ILE A 197 13.74 25.98 11.88
N GLU A 198 14.14 27.18 11.45
CA GLU A 198 15.23 27.36 10.48
C GLU A 198 16.64 27.40 11.09
N LYS A 199 16.80 27.19 12.40
CA LYS A 199 18.11 27.24 13.08
C LYS A 199 18.71 25.90 13.48
N LEU A 200 18.03 24.77 13.22
CA LEU A 200 18.56 23.44 13.60
C LEU A 200 19.11 22.61 12.42
N ALA A 201 18.94 23.04 11.18
CA ALA A 201 19.33 22.26 9.99
C ALA A 201 20.75 22.55 9.44
N LEU A 202 21.53 23.45 10.04
CA LEU A 202 22.81 23.92 9.48
C LEU A 202 24.06 23.64 10.32
N LYS A 203 24.09 22.54 11.10
CA LYS A 203 25.28 22.20 11.92
C LYS A 203 25.81 20.78 11.87
N MET A 204 25.35 19.93 10.95
CA MET A 204 25.80 18.53 10.83
C MET A 204 26.37 18.13 9.46
N LEU A 205 26.68 19.08 8.56
CA LEU A 205 26.99 18.76 7.16
C LEU A 205 28.43 19.02 6.61
N PRO A 206 29.53 19.03 7.40
CA PRO A 206 30.83 18.82 6.73
C PRO A 206 31.85 17.97 7.49
N LYS A 207 31.46 16.83 8.09
CA LYS A 207 32.44 15.90 8.72
C LYS A 207 32.51 14.49 8.11
N VAL A 208 31.63 14.12 7.19
CA VAL A 208 31.63 12.76 6.59
C VAL A 208 32.27 12.73 5.20
N LEU A 209 32.42 13.87 4.51
CA LEU A 209 32.99 13.93 3.15
C LEU A 209 34.54 14.05 3.07
N ARG A 210 35.28 13.98 4.19
CA ARG A 210 36.76 13.98 4.17
C ARG A 210 37.42 12.64 4.47
N LYS A 211 36.64 11.56 4.59
CA LYS A 211 37.17 10.21 4.92
C LYS A 211 37.16 9.20 3.77
N LEU A 212 36.75 9.59 2.57
CA LEU A 212 36.70 8.69 1.39
C LEU A 212 37.70 9.03 0.27
N GLU A 213 38.62 9.98 0.46
CA GLU A 213 39.71 10.24 -0.49
C GLU A 213 41.06 9.55 -0.12
N LYS A 214 41.12 8.76 0.95
CA LYS A 214 42.36 8.09 1.40
C LYS A 214 42.36 6.56 1.27
N ALA A 215 41.47 5.98 0.46
CA ALA A 215 41.38 4.53 0.28
C ALA A 215 41.56 4.06 -1.17
N CYS A 216 42.14 4.88 -2.07
CA CYS A 216 42.41 4.52 -3.47
C CYS A 216 43.90 4.34 -3.83
N CYS A 217 44.80 4.17 -2.86
CA CYS A 217 46.22 3.96 -3.16
C CYS A 217 46.84 2.82 -2.33
N VAL A 218 46.51 1.56 -2.63
CA VAL A 218 47.41 0.38 -2.61
C VAL A 218 46.73 -0.69 -3.46
N MET A 219 47.27 -0.97 -4.64
CA MET A 219 47.24 -2.23 -5.42
C MET A 219 47.68 -1.91 -6.86
N MET A 220 48.98 -1.68 -7.02
CA MET A 220 49.80 -1.95 -8.22
C MET A 220 51.21 -2.26 -7.72
#